data_AF-A0A8X6SQT5-F1
#
_entry.id   AF-A0A8X6SQT5-F1
#
_cell.length_a   1.000
_cell.length_b   1.000
_cell.length_c   1.000
_cell.angle_alpha   90.00
_cell.angle_beta   90.00
_cell.angle_gamma   90.00
#
_symmetry.space_group_name_H-M   'P 1'
#
loop_
_entity.id
_entity.type
_entity.pdbx_description
1 polymer ?
#
loop_
_entity_poly.entity_id
_entity_poly.type
_entity_poly.pdbx_seq_one_letter_code
_entity_poly.pdbx_strand_id
1 'polypeptide(L)'
;MIERQLQTAVNNIVKWCDSNGHSISASKSCCVHFCRKRGIHPDPEIRIRAVQIPVVPDVRFLGVIFDRRLTFLPHILQLRKRCEKSLNLLKVLSNTTWGSDRTSLLRVYQAIVLSRIDYGCVVYGSACNSTLKKLDPVHHMALRICSGGFVHHRCRVSMLTVISFL
;
A
#
# COMPACT_ATOMS: atom_id res chain seq x y z
N MET A 1 -20.01 -16.02 20.94
CA MET A 1 -20.29 -17.07 19.90
C MET A 1 -19.26 -17.06 18.78
N ILE A 2 -18.95 -15.91 18.18
CA ILE A 2 -17.94 -15.77 17.11
C ILE A 2 -16.54 -16.21 17.58
N GLU A 3 -16.12 -15.78 18.76
CA GLU A 3 -14.82 -16.14 19.34
C GLU A 3 -14.65 -17.66 19.46
N ARG A 4 -15.67 -18.40 19.92
CA ARG A 4 -15.64 -19.86 20.00
C ARG A 4 -15.45 -20.51 18.62
N GLN A 5 -16.12 -19.98 17.60
CA GLN A 5 -15.98 -20.47 16.23
C GLN A 5 -14.57 -20.20 15.68
N LEU A 6 -14.05 -18.99 15.92
CA LEU A 6 -12.67 -18.62 15.54
C LEU A 6 -11.65 -19.53 16.24
N GLN A 7 -11.78 -19.73 17.56
CA GLN A 7 -10.89 -20.59 18.31
C GLN A 7 -10.96 -22.05 17.84
N THR A 8 -12.15 -22.56 17.50
CA THR A 8 -12.31 -23.91 16.93
C THR A 8 -11.62 -24.03 15.57
N ALA A 9 -11.76 -23.04 14.70
CA ALA A 9 -11.08 -23.02 13.41
C ALA A 9 -9.55 -22.98 13.57
N VAL A 10 -9.04 -22.15 14.48
CA VAL A 10 -7.61 -22.08 14.81
C VAL A 10 -7.11 -23.42 15.34
N ASN A 11 -7.84 -24.07 16.24
CA ASN A 11 -7.47 -25.39 16.77
C ASN A 11 -7.41 -26.46 15.66
N ASN A 12 -8.35 -26.43 14.71
CA ASN A 12 -8.35 -27.34 13.56
C ASN A 12 -7.13 -27.11 12.66
N ILE A 13 -6.79 -25.85 12.39
CA ILE A 13 -5.59 -25.48 11.61
C ILE A 13 -4.32 -25.94 12.32
N VAL A 14 -4.20 -25.70 13.62
CA VAL A 14 -3.04 -26.14 14.43
C VAL A 14 -2.91 -27.66 14.37
N LYS A 15 -4.00 -28.40 14.59
CA LYS A 15 -4.02 -29.88 14.53
C LYS A 15 -3.61 -30.39 13.14
N TRP A 16 -4.10 -29.74 12.08
CA TRP A 16 -3.72 -30.08 10.70
C TRP A 16 -2.23 -29.82 10.47
N CYS A 17 -1.71 -28.66 10.87
CA CYS A 17 -0.28 -28.36 10.73
C CYS A 17 0.58 -29.38 11.47
N ASP A 18 0.23 -29.73 12.71
CA ASP A 18 0.94 -30.74 13.49
C ASP A 18 0.93 -32.13 12.82
N SER A 19 -0.20 -32.51 12.24
CA SER A 19 -0.33 -33.79 11.51
C SER A 19 0.48 -33.81 10.21
N ASN A 20 0.80 -32.65 9.64
CA ASN A 20 1.59 -32.50 8.41
C ASN A 20 3.05 -32.09 8.69
N GLY A 21 3.51 -32.12 9.95
CA GLY A 21 4.89 -31.78 10.31
C GLY A 21 5.22 -30.28 10.26
N HIS A 22 4.21 -29.40 10.22
CA HIS A 22 4.39 -27.95 10.25
C HIS A 22 4.14 -27.38 11.65
N SER A 23 5.04 -26.53 12.13
CA SER A 23 4.90 -25.84 13.43
C SER A 23 4.54 -24.37 13.24
N ILE A 24 3.42 -23.95 13.81
CA ILE A 24 2.97 -22.55 13.78
C ILE A 24 3.67 -21.75 14.88
N SER A 25 4.28 -20.63 14.48
CA SER A 25 4.90 -19.69 15.41
C SER A 25 3.87 -18.68 15.93
N ALA A 26 3.51 -18.78 17.21
CA ALA A 26 2.58 -17.85 17.85
C ALA A 26 3.14 -16.41 17.90
N SER A 27 4.46 -16.23 18.03
CA SER A 27 5.09 -14.91 18.08
C SER A 27 5.06 -14.15 16.75
N LYS A 28 5.01 -14.86 15.62
CA LYS A 28 4.83 -14.26 14.28
C LYS A 28 3.37 -14.04 13.92
N SER A 29 2.45 -14.63 14.69
CA SER A 29 1.02 -14.55 14.44
C SER A 29 0.43 -13.34 15.15
N CYS A 30 -0.43 -12.61 14.46
CA CYS A 30 -1.20 -11.49 15.02
C CYS A 30 -2.63 -11.56 14.51
N CYS A 31 -3.57 -11.02 15.27
CA CYS A 31 -4.98 -10.97 14.89
C CYS A 31 -5.34 -9.54 14.48
N VAL A 32 -6.07 -9.38 13.37
CA VAL A 32 -6.70 -8.12 13.00
C VAL A 32 -8.20 -8.35 12.89
N HIS A 33 -8.96 -7.64 13.71
CA HIS A 33 -10.42 -7.78 13.75
C HIS A 33 -11.08 -6.81 12.78
N PHE A 34 -11.38 -7.27 11.56
CA PHE A 34 -12.09 -6.47 10.58
C PHE A 34 -13.58 -6.34 10.94
N CYS A 35 -14.02 -5.15 11.31
CA CYS A 35 -15.42 -4.91 11.66
C CYS A 35 -15.89 -3.52 11.19
N ARG A 36 -17.09 -3.46 10.61
CA ARG A 36 -17.75 -2.21 10.20
C ARG A 36 -18.72 -1.66 11.25
N LYS A 37 -18.94 -2.39 12.36
CA LYS A 37 -19.84 -1.95 13.44
C LYS A 37 -19.29 -0.71 14.11
N ARG A 38 -20.17 0.26 14.33
CA ARG A 38 -19.89 1.48 15.11
C ARG A 38 -20.18 1.17 16.58
N GLY A 39 -19.23 1.45 17.48
CA GLY A 39 -19.34 1.20 18.92
C GLY A 39 -18.15 0.44 19.51
N ILE A 40 -18.04 0.46 20.84
CA ILE A 40 -17.04 -0.31 21.58
C ILE A 40 -17.46 -1.79 21.49
N HIS A 41 -16.61 -2.60 20.89
CA HIS A 41 -16.78 -4.04 20.84
C HIS A 41 -15.49 -4.65 21.37
N PRO A 42 -15.57 -5.60 22.31
CA PRO A 42 -14.39 -6.25 22.84
C PRO A 42 -13.65 -6.96 21.70
N ASP A 43 -12.33 -6.86 21.74
CA ASP A 43 -11.48 -7.59 20.80
C ASP A 43 -11.51 -9.09 21.16
N PRO A 44 -11.50 -9.98 20.15
CA PRO A 44 -11.56 -11.42 20.41
C PRO A 44 -10.25 -11.90 21.04
N GLU A 45 -10.35 -12.74 22.07
CA GLU A 45 -9.18 -13.42 22.63
C GLU A 45 -8.97 -14.75 21.90
N ILE A 46 -7.84 -14.86 21.17
CA ILE A 46 -7.48 -16.07 20.44
C ILE A 46 -6.16 -16.59 20.98
N ARG A 47 -6.08 -17.90 21.21
CA ARG A 47 -4.88 -18.57 21.73
C ARG A 47 -4.39 -19.66 20.77
N ILE A 48 -3.09 -19.73 20.56
CA ILE A 48 -2.42 -20.85 19.85
C ILE A 48 -1.53 -21.57 20.85
N ARG A 49 -1.78 -22.86 21.10
CA ARG A 49 -0.95 -23.71 21.98
C ARG A 49 -0.62 -23.04 23.34
N ALA A 50 -1.63 -22.42 23.95
CA ALA A 50 -1.58 -21.63 25.20
C ALA A 50 -0.97 -20.21 25.14
N VAL A 51 -0.48 -19.74 23.99
CA VAL A 51 -0.01 -18.36 23.80
C VAL A 51 -1.15 -17.49 23.26
N GLN A 52 -1.42 -16.36 23.90
CA GLN A 52 -2.39 -15.37 23.42
C GLN A 52 -1.83 -14.60 22.23
N ILE A 53 -2.61 -14.53 21.16
CA ILE A 53 -2.26 -13.76 19.96
C ILE A 53 -2.58 -12.29 20.23
N PRO A 54 -1.64 -11.35 20.00
CA PRO A 54 -1.94 -9.93 20.10
C PRO A 54 -2.90 -9.49 18.99
N VAL A 55 -3.92 -8.72 19.37
CA VAL A 55 -4.79 -8.03 18.42
C VAL A 55 -4.14 -6.70 18.05
N VAL A 56 -3.85 -6.50 16.77
CA VAL A 56 -3.18 -5.31 16.25
C VAL A 56 -4.12 -4.51 15.33
N PRO A 57 -4.04 -3.18 15.32
CA PRO A 57 -4.91 -2.34 14.49
C PRO A 57 -4.57 -2.44 13.00
N ASP A 58 -3.29 -2.63 12.68
CA ASP A 58 -2.78 -2.77 11.33
C ASP A 58 -1.79 -3.93 11.20
N VAL A 59 -1.83 -4.62 10.06
CA VAL A 59 -0.91 -5.72 9.74
C VAL A 59 -0.37 -5.57 8.33
N ARG A 60 0.92 -5.89 8.15
CA ARG A 60 1.52 -6.01 6.81
C ARG A 60 1.40 -7.45 6.33
N PHE A 61 0.69 -7.65 5.22
CA PHE A 61 0.57 -8.94 4.56
C PHE A 61 0.93 -8.79 3.08
N LEU A 62 1.90 -9.60 2.61
CA LEU A 62 2.44 -9.56 1.25
C LEU A 62 2.81 -8.14 0.78
N GLY A 63 3.40 -7.32 1.65
CA GLY A 63 3.80 -5.95 1.33
C GLY A 63 2.69 -4.88 1.36
N VAL A 64 1.43 -5.29 1.50
CA VAL A 64 0.28 -4.39 1.67
C VAL A 64 -0.07 -4.25 3.15
N ILE A 65 -0.48 -3.06 3.58
CA ILE A 65 -0.92 -2.82 4.97
C ILE A 65 -2.44 -2.83 5.03
N PHE A 66 -2.97 -3.71 5.86
CA PHE A 66 -4.39 -3.84 6.15
C PHE A 66 -4.69 -3.16 7.47
N ASP A 67 -5.61 -2.21 7.44
CA ASP A 67 -6.15 -1.52 8.62
C ASP A 67 -7.44 -2.20 9.07
N ARG A 68 -7.78 -2.11 10.36
CA ARG A 68 -9.00 -2.68 10.98
C ARG A 68 -10.28 -2.33 10.21
N ARG A 69 -10.33 -1.13 9.62
CA ARG A 69 -11.49 -0.63 8.85
C ARG A 69 -11.40 -0.89 7.34
N LEU A 70 -10.33 -1.55 6.88
CA LEU A 70 -10.01 -1.77 5.47
C LEU A 70 -10.04 -0.46 4.64
N THR A 71 -9.64 0.65 5.26
CA THR A 71 -9.58 1.96 4.58
C THR A 71 -8.36 2.08 3.67
N PHE A 72 -7.32 1.28 3.94
CA PHE A 72 -6.00 1.32 3.29
C PHE A 72 -5.29 2.68 3.38
N LEU A 73 -5.77 3.61 4.21
CA LEU A 73 -5.14 4.91 4.41
C LEU A 73 -3.66 4.81 4.85
N PRO A 74 -3.28 4.01 5.87
CA PRO A 74 -1.87 3.91 6.26
C PRO A 74 -1.00 3.34 5.13
N HIS A 75 -1.54 2.40 4.35
CA HIS A 75 -0.85 1.84 3.18
C HIS A 75 -0.57 2.92 2.12
N ILE A 76 -1.60 3.67 1.73
CA ILE A 76 -1.50 4.72 0.71
C ILE A 76 -0.56 5.84 1.13
N LEU A 77 -0.58 6.26 2.39
CA LEU A 77 0.35 7.26 2.91
C LEU A 77 1.81 6.76 2.85
N GLN A 78 2.05 5.50 3.23
CA GLN A 78 3.39 4.91 3.14
C GLN A 78 3.84 4.76 1.67
N LEU A 79 2.94 4.31 0.78
CA LEU A 79 3.19 4.17 -0.64
C LEU A 79 3.56 5.51 -1.26
N ARG A 80 2.76 6.55 -0.99
CA ARG A 80 3.03 7.93 -1.41
C ARG A 80 4.42 8.38 -0.99
N LYS A 81 4.80 8.21 0.29
CA LYS A 81 6.12 8.60 0.80
C LYS A 81 7.27 7.86 0.09
N ARG A 82 7.08 6.58 -0.26
CA ARG A 82 8.07 5.80 -1.03
C ARG A 82 8.18 6.31 -2.48
N CYS A 83 7.05 6.64 -3.09
CA CYS A 83 7.03 7.19 -4.45
C CYS A 83 7.63 8.60 -4.50
N GLU A 84 7.39 9.46 -3.50
CA GLU A 84 8.01 10.78 -3.38
C GLU A 84 9.54 10.70 -3.32
N LYS A 85 10.10 9.72 -2.62
CA LYS A 85 11.56 9.46 -2.64
C LYS A 85 12.05 9.08 -4.03
N SER A 86 11.28 8.30 -4.76
CA SER A 86 11.63 7.86 -6.12
C SER A 86 11.51 9.00 -7.14
N LEU A 87 10.55 9.90 -6.93
CA LEU A 87 10.42 11.13 -7.70
C LEU A 87 11.64 12.04 -7.57
N ASN A 88 12.27 12.10 -6.39
CA ASN A 88 13.50 12.89 -6.23
C ASN A 88 14.63 12.34 -7.10
N LEU A 89 14.71 11.02 -7.28
CA LEU A 89 15.64 10.38 -8.21
C LEU A 89 15.34 10.80 -9.65
N LEU A 90 14.07 10.79 -10.05
CA LEU A 90 13.62 11.24 -11.37
C LEU A 90 13.95 12.73 -11.62
N LYS A 91 13.80 13.59 -10.61
CA LYS A 91 14.17 15.01 -10.69
C LYS A 91 15.67 15.19 -10.95
N VAL A 92 16.52 14.43 -10.27
CA VAL A 92 17.97 14.48 -10.48
C VAL A 92 18.32 14.06 -11.91
N LEU A 93 17.73 12.97 -12.40
CA LEU A 93 17.95 12.48 -13.76
C LEU A 93 17.45 13.44 -14.85
N SER A 94 16.44 14.27 -14.54
CA SER A 94 15.90 15.26 -15.48
C SER A 94 16.70 16.57 -15.57
N ASN A 95 17.47 16.93 -14.54
CA ASN A 95 18.09 18.26 -14.40
C ASN A 95 19.59 18.29 -14.72
N THR A 96 20.18 17.16 -15.14
CA THR A 96 21.59 17.13 -15.50
C THR A 96 21.82 17.80 -16.86
N THR A 97 22.95 18.49 -17.01
CA THR A 97 23.43 19.10 -18.27
C THR A 97 23.57 18.08 -19.41
N TRP A 98 23.54 16.78 -19.07
CA TRP A 98 23.50 15.60 -19.94
C TRP A 98 22.15 14.87 -19.83
N GLY A 99 21.04 15.62 -19.83
CA GLY A 99 19.71 15.10 -19.50
C GLY A 99 19.30 13.86 -20.29
N SER A 100 18.57 12.95 -19.64
CA SER A 100 18.07 11.73 -20.26
C SER A 100 16.90 12.03 -21.21
N ASP A 101 16.80 11.28 -22.32
CA ASP A 101 15.70 11.41 -23.27
C ASP A 101 14.33 11.18 -22.58
N ARG A 102 13.29 11.87 -23.06
CA ARG A 102 11.93 11.79 -22.49
C ARG A 102 11.42 10.35 -22.41
N THR A 103 11.73 9.54 -23.41
CA THR A 103 11.31 8.13 -23.43
C THR A 103 12.03 7.32 -22.36
N SER A 104 13.29 7.65 -22.07
CA SER A 104 14.08 7.02 -21.01
C SER A 104 13.57 7.41 -19.62
N LEU A 105 13.28 8.70 -19.40
CA LEU A 105 12.65 9.15 -18.14
C LEU A 105 11.29 8.51 -17.90
N LEU A 106 10.46 8.37 -18.94
CA LEU A 106 9.17 7.72 -18.84
C LEU A 106 9.30 6.24 -18.48
N ARG A 107 10.25 5.52 -19.09
CA ARG A 107 10.56 4.12 -18.75
C ARG A 107 11.00 3.98 -17.29
N VAL A 108 11.86 4.88 -16.81
CA VAL A 108 12.31 4.89 -15.40
C VAL A 108 11.14 5.14 -14.45
N TYR A 109 10.25 6.08 -14.78
CA TYR A 109 9.03 6.32 -14.02
C TYR A 109 8.14 5.08 -13.96
N GLN A 110 7.87 4.44 -15.10
CA GLN A 110 7.06 3.22 -15.18
C GLN A 110 7.67 2.08 -14.35
N ALA A 111 8.99 1.88 -14.48
CA ALA A 111 9.70 0.81 -13.81
C ALA A 111 9.77 0.96 -12.29
N ILE A 112 9.81 2.20 -11.76
CA ILE A 112 10.08 2.45 -10.34
C ILE A 112 8.83 2.90 -9.57
N VAL A 113 8.05 3.82 -10.14
CA VAL A 113 6.89 4.42 -9.46
C VAL A 113 5.64 3.64 -9.79
N LEU A 114 5.35 3.45 -11.08
CA LEU A 114 4.12 2.81 -11.52
C LEU A 114 4.06 1.34 -11.08
N SER A 115 5.16 0.59 -11.25
CA SER A 115 5.27 -0.80 -10.78
C SER A 115 4.92 -1.01 -9.30
N ARG A 116 5.26 -0.04 -8.43
CA ARG A 116 4.94 -0.12 -6.99
C ARG A 116 3.48 0.18 -6.68
N ILE A 117 2.88 1.05 -7.47
CA ILE A 117 1.47 1.41 -7.35
C ILE A 117 0.62 0.24 -7.86
N ASP A 118 0.96 -0.28 -9.04
CA ASP A 118 0.26 -1.40 -9.67
C ASP A 118 0.30 -2.68 -8.83
N TYR A 119 1.41 -2.95 -8.12
CA TYR A 119 1.53 -4.14 -7.27
C TYR A 119 0.38 -4.31 -6.27
N GLY A 120 -0.07 -3.22 -5.63
CA GLY A 120 -1.12 -3.26 -4.61
C GLY A 120 -2.51 -2.88 -5.12
N CYS A 121 -2.65 -2.42 -6.37
CA CYS A 121 -3.86 -1.76 -6.85
C CYS A 121 -5.09 -2.68 -6.80
N VAL A 122 -4.90 -3.99 -7.03
CA VAL A 122 -5.96 -5.00 -6.96
C VAL A 122 -6.57 -5.08 -5.55
N VAL A 123 -5.77 -4.82 -4.52
CA VAL A 123 -6.21 -4.93 -3.12
C VAL A 123 -6.78 -3.61 -2.62
N TYR A 124 -6.02 -2.53 -2.71
CA TYR A 124 -6.44 -1.24 -2.17
C TYR A 124 -7.35 -0.45 -3.13
N GLY A 125 -7.54 -0.88 -4.38
CA GLY A 125 -8.41 -0.21 -5.36
C GLY A 125 -9.87 -0.13 -4.93
N SER A 126 -10.30 -0.98 -3.99
CA SER A 126 -11.62 -0.90 -3.34
C SER A 126 -11.73 0.21 -2.27
N ALA A 127 -10.64 0.92 -1.96
CA ALA A 127 -10.64 2.01 -0.99
C ALA A 127 -11.47 3.21 -1.49
N CYS A 128 -11.83 4.11 -0.58
CA CYS A 128 -12.56 5.31 -0.98
C CYS A 128 -11.75 6.20 -1.92
N ASN A 129 -12.44 6.80 -2.90
CA ASN A 129 -11.82 7.69 -3.89
C ASN A 129 -11.00 8.82 -3.25
N SER A 130 -11.43 9.35 -2.10
CA SER A 130 -10.68 10.38 -1.38
C SER A 130 -9.32 9.92 -0.86
N THR A 131 -9.18 8.62 -0.55
CA THR A 131 -7.91 8.02 -0.16
C THR A 131 -7.05 7.73 -1.39
N LEU A 132 -7.64 7.19 -2.46
CA LEU A 132 -6.93 6.92 -3.72
C LEU A 132 -6.37 8.18 -4.37
N LYS A 133 -7.14 9.28 -4.38
CA LYS A 133 -6.72 10.60 -4.89
C LYS A 133 -5.48 11.17 -4.21
N LYS A 134 -5.04 10.60 -3.09
CA LYS A 134 -3.77 10.99 -2.45
C LYS A 134 -2.54 10.54 -3.24
N LEU A 135 -2.68 9.60 -4.18
CA LEU A 135 -1.62 9.15 -5.09
C LEU A 135 -1.48 10.04 -6.33
N ASP A 136 -2.57 10.65 -6.81
CA ASP A 136 -2.58 11.49 -8.02
C ASP A 136 -1.48 12.58 -8.04
N PRO A 137 -1.18 13.30 -6.93
CA PRO A 137 -0.11 14.30 -6.94
C PRO A 137 1.26 13.73 -7.31
N VAL A 138 1.54 12.47 -6.94
CA VAL A 138 2.78 11.79 -7.29
C VAL A 138 2.82 11.49 -8.78
N HIS A 139 1.71 10.98 -9.35
CA HIS A 139 1.59 10.73 -10.79
C HIS A 139 1.74 12.02 -11.60
N HIS A 140 0.99 13.06 -11.24
CA HIS A 140 1.05 14.35 -11.92
C HIS A 140 2.44 14.99 -11.82
N MET A 141 3.11 14.88 -10.68
CA MET A 141 4.48 15.37 -10.52
C MET A 141 5.46 14.58 -11.40
N ALA A 142 5.33 13.25 -11.47
CA ALA A 142 6.18 12.42 -12.32
C ALA A 142 6.05 12.81 -13.80
N LEU A 143 4.80 12.87 -14.29
CA LEU A 143 4.51 13.20 -15.67
C LEU A 143 5.00 14.60 -16.03
N ARG A 144 4.85 15.57 -15.13
CA ARG A 144 5.38 16.93 -15.29
C ARG A 144 6.91 16.96 -15.41
N ILE A 145 7.61 16.11 -14.66
CA ILE A 145 9.07 15.99 -14.76
C ILE A 145 9.45 15.37 -16.12
N CYS A 146 8.81 14.26 -16.51
CA CYS A 146 9.09 13.59 -17.78
C CYS A 146 8.75 14.45 -19.01
N SER A 147 7.71 15.27 -18.94
CA SER A 147 7.32 16.18 -20.03
C SER A 147 8.16 17.45 -20.10
N GLY A 148 9.01 17.71 -19.10
CA GLY A 148 9.79 18.95 -19.00
C GLY A 148 8.94 20.17 -18.61
N GLY A 149 7.72 19.95 -18.11
CA GLY A 149 6.70 20.99 -17.90
C GLY A 149 7.06 22.09 -16.90
N PHE A 150 8.16 21.98 -16.15
CA PHE A 150 8.78 23.09 -15.43
C PHE A 150 10.28 22.82 -15.27
N VAL A 151 11.02 22.80 -16.38
CA VAL A 151 12.40 23.27 -16.33
C VAL A 151 12.30 24.77 -16.57
N HIS A 152 12.65 25.56 -15.56
CA HIS A 152 12.72 27.02 -15.55
C HIS A 152 11.52 27.79 -14.98
N HIS A 153 11.77 28.46 -13.86
CA HIS A 153 11.37 29.86 -13.68
C HIS A 153 11.99 30.71 -14.82
N ARG A 154 11.47 30.60 -16.04
CA ARG A 154 10.98 31.78 -16.77
C ARG A 154 9.52 31.48 -17.10
N CYS A 155 8.67 32.18 -16.37
CA CYS A 155 7.34 32.61 -16.75
C CYS A 155 6.94 32.28 -18.20
N ARG A 156 6.03 31.32 -18.40
CA ARG A 156 4.74 31.60 -19.05
C ARG A 156 3.77 30.43 -18.92
N VAL A 157 2.55 30.83 -18.64
CA VAL A 157 1.33 30.04 -18.61
C VAL A 157 1.04 29.47 -19.99
N SER A 158 0.80 28.16 -20.09
CA SER A 158 -0.25 27.62 -20.95
C SER A 158 -0.68 26.23 -20.51
N MET A 159 -2.00 26.13 -20.48
CA MET A 159 -2.89 25.09 -20.00
C MET A 159 -2.92 23.82 -20.87
N LEU A 160 -3.54 22.79 -20.26
CA LEU A 160 -4.51 21.84 -20.83
C LEU A 160 -4.02 20.51 -21.46
N THR A 161 -4.53 19.46 -20.82
CA THR A 161 -5.12 18.23 -21.41
C THR A 161 -4.20 17.19 -22.02
N VAL A 162 -3.65 16.32 -21.18
CA VAL A 162 -3.49 14.87 -21.43
C VAL A 162 -3.23 14.26 -20.03
N ILE A 163 -3.92 13.27 -19.45
CA ILE A 163 -4.38 11.98 -19.96
C ILE A 163 -5.50 11.52 -18.99
N SER A 164 -6.73 11.42 -19.47
CA SER A 164 -7.65 10.36 -19.06
C SER A 164 -7.41 9.22 -20.05
N PHE A 165 -6.91 8.07 -19.59
CA PHE A 165 -7.10 6.72 -20.16
C PHE A 165 -6.06 5.78 -19.53
N LEU A 166 -6.45 5.19 -18.40
CA LEU A 166 -6.51 3.76 -18.12
C LEU A 166 -7.18 3.57 -16.76
#